data_AF-A0A0F8ZPW2-F1
#
_entry.id   AF-A0A0F8ZPW2-F1
#
_cell.length_a   1.000
_cell.length_b   1.000
_cell.length_c   1.000
_cell.angle_alpha   90.00
_cell.angle_beta   90.00
_cell.angle_gamma   90.00
#
_symmetry.space_group_name_H-M   'P 1'
#
loop_
_entity.id
_entity.type
_entity.pdbx_description
1 polymer ?
#
loop_
_entity_poly.entity_id
_entity_poly.type
_entity_poly.pdbx_seq_one_letter_code
_entity_poly.pdbx_strand_id
1 'polypeptide(L)' 'MSGRWKNTLNWSDVTPHADYLSRRQVLAGAGAAALGSIAAPSLLQAAAPSQFSTDADPNSWEDITGYNNFYEF' A
#
# COMPACT_ATOMS: atom_id res chain seq x y z
N MET A 1 -13.04 -35.63 10.79
CA MET A 1 -12.84 -34.16 10.87
C MET A 1 -12.29 -33.85 12.26
N SER A 2 -11.04 -33.40 12.37
CA SER A 2 -10.40 -33.15 13.66
C SER A 2 -11.08 -31.98 14.38
N GLY A 3 -11.67 -32.22 15.55
CA GLY A 3 -12.33 -31.22 16.40
C GLY A 3 -11.38 -30.20 17.04
N ARG A 4 -10.58 -29.51 16.23
CA ARG A 4 -9.51 -28.60 16.66
C ARG A 4 -9.99 -27.21 17.07
N TRP A 5 -11.26 -26.85 16.85
CA TRP A 5 -11.76 -25.52 17.20
C TRP A 5 -12.97 -25.60 18.13
N LYS A 6 -12.81 -25.07 19.34
CA LYS A 6 -13.88 -24.78 20.29
C LYS A 6 -14.06 -23.27 20.31
N ASN A 7 -15.24 -22.79 19.90
CA ASN A 7 -15.55 -21.37 19.95
C ASN A 7 -15.64 -20.92 21.41
N THR A 8 -14.85 -19.93 21.80
CA THR A 8 -14.90 -19.30 23.13
C THR A 8 -15.34 -17.84 23.05
N LEU A 9 -15.89 -17.39 21.91
CA LEU A 9 -16.37 -16.03 21.72
C LEU A 9 -17.77 -15.86 22.32
N ASN A 10 -17.94 -14.72 22.98
CA ASN A 10 -19.15 -14.29 23.65
C ASN A 10 -19.77 -13.10 22.89
N TRP A 11 -21.04 -12.79 23.13
CA TRP A 11 -21.67 -11.59 22.57
C TRP A 11 -20.97 -10.29 22.97
N SER A 12 -20.32 -10.26 24.13
CA SER A 12 -19.49 -9.13 24.58
C SER A 12 -18.28 -8.86 23.69
N ASP A 13 -17.83 -9.85 22.92
CA ASP A 13 -16.64 -9.75 22.07
C ASP A 13 -17.00 -9.19 20.69
N VAL A 14 -18.29 -9.13 20.37
CA VAL A 14 -18.81 -8.51 19.15
C VAL A 14 -18.75 -7.00 19.30
N THR A 15 -18.01 -6.34 18.42
CA THR A 15 -18.00 -4.87 18.38
C THR A 15 -19.40 -4.35 18.04
N PRO A 16 -19.98 -3.43 18.86
CA PRO A 16 -21.25 -2.79 18.55
C PRO A 16 -21.23 -2.10 17.19
N HIS A 17 -22.36 -2.14 16.48
CA HIS A 17 -22.45 -1.62 15.11
C HIS A 17 -22.06 -0.13 14.99
N ALA A 18 -22.46 0.69 15.97
CA ALA A 18 -22.10 2.11 16.00
C ALA A 18 -20.58 2.32 16.05
N ASP A 19 -19.89 1.62 16.96
CA ASP A 19 -18.44 1.71 17.12
C ASP A 19 -17.69 1.23 15.87
N TYR A 20 -18.21 0.18 15.21
CA TYR A 20 -17.66 -0.29 13.94
C TYR A 20 -17.72 0.77 12.84
N LEU A 21 -18.86 1.46 12.72
CA LEU A 21 -19.03 2.55 11.75
C LEU A 21 -18.13 3.75 12.10
N SER A 22 -18.06 4.15 13.38
CA SER A 22 -17.19 5.23 13.83
C SER A 22 -15.72 4.95 13.53
N ARG A 23 -15.25 3.71 13.76
CA ARG A 23 -13.87 3.30 13.41
C ARG A 23 -13.61 3.42 11.90
N ARG A 24 -14.56 3.02 11.06
CA ARG A 24 -14.44 3.15 9.60
C ARG A 24 -14.40 4.60 9.14
N GLN A 25 -15.18 5.49 9.75
CA GLN A 25 -15.13 6.91 9.45
C GLN A 25 -13.76 7.51 9.80
N VAL A 26 -13.20 7.17 10.96
CA VAL A 26 -11.86 7.60 11.35
C VAL A 26 -10.80 7.07 10.38
N LEU A 27 -10.87 5.78 10.01
CA LEU A 27 -9.94 5.19 9.04
C LEU A 27 -10.06 5.82 7.65
N ALA A 28 -11.28 6.13 7.19
CA ALA A 28 -11.49 6.83 5.94
C ALA A 28 -10.91 8.25 5.97
N GLY A 29 -11.10 8.99 7.06
CA GLY A 29 -10.51 10.32 7.25
C GLY A 29 -8.98 10.29 7.31
N ALA A 30 -8.41 9.33 8.05
CA ALA A 30 -6.97 9.14 8.15
C ALA A 30 -6.34 8.72 6.81
N GLY A 31 -7.00 7.80 6.08
CA GLY A 31 -6.59 7.38 4.75
C GLY A 31 -6.63 8.52 3.74
N ALA A 32 -7.69 9.34 3.76
CA ALA A 32 -7.80 10.53 2.90
C ALA A 32 -6.71 11.56 3.21
N ALA A 33 -6.39 11.79 4.49
CA ALA A 33 -5.29 12.68 4.88
C ALA A 33 -3.92 12.14 4.45
N ALA A 34 -3.68 10.83 4.57
CA ALA A 34 -2.45 10.18 4.13
C ALA A 34 -2.29 10.18 2.59
N LEU A 35 -3.36 9.97 1.84
CA LEU A 35 -3.33 10.09 0.38
C LEU A 35 -3.16 11.55 -0.06
N GLY A 36 -3.80 12.48 0.65
CA GLY A 36 -3.63 13.92 0.44
C GLY A 36 -2.21 14.41 0.72
N SER A 37 -1.49 13.81 1.67
CA SER A 37 -0.09 14.14 1.94
C SER A 37 0.88 13.57 0.90
N ILE A 38 0.56 12.42 0.27
CA ILE A 38 1.36 11.89 -0.85
C ILE A 38 1.29 12.82 -2.08
N ALA A 39 0.19 13.53 -2.26
CA ALA A 39 0.03 14.51 -3.34
C ALA A 39 0.78 15.85 -3.09
N ALA A 40 1.40 16.05 -1.92
CA ALA A 40 2.22 17.23 -1.66
C ALA A 40 3.56 17.09 -2.42
N PRO A 41 3.87 17.96 -3.40
CA PRO A 41 5.11 17.89 -4.17
C PRO A 41 6.38 17.96 -3.31
N SER A 42 6.28 18.57 -2.13
CA SER A 42 7.37 18.67 -1.14
C SER A 42 7.64 17.37 -0.38
N LEU A 43 6.69 16.44 -0.30
CA LEU A 43 6.88 15.10 0.29
C LEU A 43 7.28 14.06 -0.75
N LEU A 44 7.07 14.36 -2.04
CA LEU A 44 7.66 13.65 -3.17
C LEU A 44 9.13 14.05 -3.44
N GLN A 45 9.68 14.99 -2.65
CA GLN A 45 11.04 15.49 -2.82
C GLN A 45 12.07 14.45 -2.36
N ALA A 46 12.67 13.80 -3.36
CA ALA A 46 13.82 12.89 -3.30
C ALA A 46 13.63 11.68 -2.38
N ALA A 47 13.07 10.60 -2.94
CA ALA A 47 13.41 9.27 -2.45
C ALA A 47 14.94 9.19 -2.37
N ALA A 48 15.48 9.06 -1.15
CA ALA A 48 16.91 8.91 -0.98
C ALA A 48 17.38 7.73 -1.85
N PRO A 49 18.53 7.86 -2.53
CA PRO A 49 19.07 6.76 -3.32
C PRO A 49 19.12 5.50 -2.44
N SER A 50 18.51 4.42 -2.94
CA SER A 50 18.49 3.15 -2.24
C SER A 50 19.89 2.52 -2.26
N GLN A 51 20.08 1.43 -1.52
CA GLN A 51 21.31 0.63 -1.60
C GLN A 51 21.62 0.10 -3.01
N PHE A 52 20.64 0.13 -3.93
CA PHE A 52 20.77 -0.30 -5.33
C PHE A 52 20.87 0.87 -6.30
N SER A 53 20.83 2.11 -5.83
CA SER A 53 21.02 3.29 -6.68
C SER A 53 22.48 3.39 -7.14
N THR A 54 22.67 3.93 -8.33
CA THR A 54 23.97 4.05 -9.01
C THR A 54 24.09 5.42 -9.65
N ASP A 55 25.33 5.85 -9.89
CA ASP A 55 25.65 7.10 -10.60
C ASP A 55 25.69 6.94 -12.14
N ALA A 56 25.41 5.73 -12.64
CA ALA A 56 25.35 5.49 -14.08
C ALA A 56 24.18 6.25 -14.73
N ASP A 57 24.42 6.84 -15.90
CA ASP A 57 23.38 7.56 -16.65
C ASP A 57 22.23 6.60 -17.03
N PRO A 58 20.97 7.00 -16.83
CA PRO A 58 19.83 6.19 -17.22
C PRO A 58 19.71 6.11 -18.74
N ASN A 59 19.28 4.96 -19.26
CA ASN A 59 18.90 4.80 -20.66
C ASN A 59 17.64 5.62 -21.00
N SER A 60 17.45 5.90 -22.30
CA SER A 60 16.26 6.58 -22.78
C SER A 60 14.99 5.74 -22.54
N TRP A 61 13.85 6.40 -22.43
CA TRP A 61 12.55 5.73 -22.23
C TRP A 61 12.17 4.87 -23.45
N GLU A 62 12.47 5.38 -24.64
CA GLU A 62 12.21 4.73 -25.91
C GLU A 62 13.01 3.43 -26.04
N ASP A 63 14.28 3.41 -25.61
CA ASP A 63 15.10 2.20 -25.64
C ASP A 63 14.59 1.17 -24.63
N ILE A 64 14.25 1.59 -23.41
CA ILE A 64 13.74 0.69 -22.36
C ILE A 64 12.44 0.01 -22.81
N THR A 65 11.56 0.75 -23.49
CA THR A 65 10.24 0.23 -23.90
C THR A 65 10.24 -0.42 -25.27
N GLY A 66 11.20 -0.09 -26.14
CA GLY A 66 11.22 -0.50 -27.54
C GLY A 66 12.33 -1.48 -27.92
N TYR A 67 13.46 -1.50 -27.22
CA TYR A 67 14.61 -2.34 -27.56
C TYR A 67 14.73 -3.53 -26.60
N ASN A 68 13.85 -4.51 -26.80
CA ASN A 68 13.71 -5.66 -25.92
C ASN A 68 13.94 -6.99 -26.65
N ASN A 69 14.53 -7.95 -25.95
CA ASN A 69 14.55 -9.35 -26.38
C ASN A 69 13.42 -10.10 -25.68
N PHE A 70 12.25 -10.12 -26.32
CA PHE A 70 11.08 -10.87 -25.85
C PHE A 70 10.71 -11.89 -26.92
N TYR A 71 10.98 -13.18 -26.68
CA TYR A 71 10.91 -14.19 -27.74
C TYR A 71 9.53 -14.83 -27.87
N GLU A 72 8.68 -14.66 -26.87
CA GLU A 72 7.35 -15.22 -26.80
C GLU A 72 6.25 -14.31 -27.38
N PHE A 73 6.62 -13.15 -27.94
CA PHE A 73 5.71 -12.20 -28.58
C PHE A 73 6.24 -11.69 -29.92
#